data_AF-A0A7R9MPF3-F1
#
_entry.id   AF-A0A7R9MPF3-F1
#
_cell.length_a   1.000
_cell.length_b   1.000
_cell.length_c   1.000
_cell.angle_alpha   90.00
_cell.angle_beta   90.00
_cell.angle_gamma   90.00
#
_symmetry.space_group_name_H-M   'P 1'
#
loop_
_entity.id
_entity.type
_entity.pdbx_description
1 polymer ?
#
loop_
_entity_poly.entity_id
_entity_poly.type
_entity_poly.pdbx_seq_one_letter_code
_entity_poly.pdbx_strand_id
1 'polypeptide(L)'
;FELQLLQELSAFYNFRFQLIDCQYNWGRYVNGTWTGLIGDVSQNVADIGLSGVSITSERAQVVDFTESHILTSLTFITPPPLRGQSMDLVLRPFHTYIWLCLMASLILMIISVYLITIYYIQLNTISIKWCIIAALLKQNIVWKIPNILCLRCGLSGWQLACLVVIQAYSSHLYTLMAFPPEIKPINTVQDLAAAEQSGDI
;
A
#
# COMPACT_ATOMS: atom_id res chain seq x y z
N PHE A 1 4.18 3.71 -33.10
CA PHE A 1 3.02 4.60 -33.30
C PHE A 1 3.31 5.61 -34.39
N GLU A 2 4.26 6.54 -34.20
CA GLU A 2 4.54 7.62 -35.18
C GLU A 2 4.90 7.13 -36.59
N LEU A 3 5.71 6.07 -36.72
CA LEU A 3 6.03 5.50 -38.03
C LEU A 3 4.80 4.98 -38.77
N GLN A 4 3.84 4.38 -38.05
CA GLN A 4 2.59 3.90 -38.64
C GLN A 4 1.73 5.07 -39.10
N LEU A 5 1.67 6.14 -38.31
CA LEU A 5 0.98 7.37 -38.71
C LEU A 5 1.57 7.94 -40.02
N LEU A 6 2.90 7.98 -40.14
CA LEU A 6 3.56 8.45 -41.36
C LEU A 6 3.28 7.54 -42.57
N GLN A 7 3.24 6.22 -42.36
CA GLN A 7 2.88 5.26 -43.41
C GLN A 7 1.46 5.47 -43.93
N GLU A 8 0.48 5.66 -43.05
CA GLU A 8 -0.90 5.96 -43.43
C GLU A 8 -1.01 7.29 -44.18
N LEU A 9 -0.31 8.34 -43.71
CA LEU A 9 -0.24 9.62 -44.41
C LEU A 9 0.39 9.47 -45.79
N SER A 10 1.44 8.66 -45.93
CA SER A 10 2.10 8.42 -47.20
C SER A 10 1.19 7.73 -48.22
N ALA A 11 0.36 6.79 -47.76
CA ALA A 11 -0.63 6.11 -48.59
C ALA A 11 -1.77 7.04 -48.99
N PHE A 12 -2.22 7.91 -48.08
CA PHE A 12 -3.30 8.85 -48.33
C PHE A 12 -2.89 9.99 -49.29
N TYR A 13 -1.70 10.56 -49.09
CA TYR A 13 -1.20 11.70 -49.86
C TYR A 13 -0.26 11.30 -51.03
N ASN A 14 0.01 10.01 -51.22
CA ASN A 14 0.85 9.47 -52.29
C ASN A 14 2.28 10.06 -52.34
N PHE A 15 2.96 10.18 -51.19
CA PHE A 15 4.36 10.59 -51.13
C PHE A 15 5.28 9.43 -50.72
N ARG A 16 6.57 9.54 -51.04
CA ARG A 16 7.63 8.64 -50.57
C ARG A 16 8.47 9.36 -49.53
N PHE A 17 8.95 8.61 -48.54
CA PHE A 17 9.79 9.15 -47.49
C PHE A 17 11.01 8.26 -47.25
N GLN A 18 12.08 8.87 -46.76
CA GLN A 18 13.28 8.19 -46.27
C GLN A 18 13.49 8.58 -44.82
N LEU A 19 13.74 7.60 -43.95
CA LEU A 19 13.99 7.84 -42.55
C LEU A 19 15.46 8.16 -42.33
N ILE A 20 15.73 9.24 -41.60
CA ILE A 20 17.06 9.66 -41.16
C ILE A 20 17.03 9.64 -39.63
N ASP A 21 18.00 8.98 -39.00
CA ASP A 21 18.10 8.92 -37.54
C ASP A 21 18.75 10.20 -36.99
N CYS A 22 18.06 10.84 -36.05
CA CYS A 22 18.48 12.06 -35.36
C CYS A 22 19.28 11.79 -34.08
N GLN A 23 19.82 10.57 -33.91
CA GLN A 23 20.72 10.18 -32.81
C GLN A 23 20.12 10.41 -31.42
N TYR A 24 18.82 10.14 -31.26
CA TYR A 24 18.10 10.28 -29.99
C TYR A 24 18.13 11.69 -29.37
N ASN A 25 18.38 12.73 -30.16
CA ASN A 25 18.39 14.11 -29.68
C ASN A 25 17.18 14.88 -30.22
N TRP A 26 16.25 15.26 -29.34
CA TRP A 26 15.10 16.09 -29.71
C TRP A 26 15.49 17.51 -30.11
N GLY A 27 16.66 17.97 -29.69
CA GLY A 27 17.20 19.26 -30.03
C GLY A 27 17.15 20.27 -28.91
N ARG A 28 18.32 20.88 -28.71
CA ARG A 28 18.56 21.97 -27.77
C ARG A 28 19.32 23.07 -28.50
N TYR A 29 19.02 24.31 -28.12
CA TYR A 29 19.78 25.46 -28.56
C TYR A 29 21.14 25.50 -27.86
N VAL A 30 22.22 25.33 -28.62
CA VAL A 30 23.60 25.31 -28.12
C VAL A 30 24.47 26.13 -29.04
N ASN A 31 25.21 27.10 -28.48
CA ASN A 31 26.19 27.92 -29.22
C ASN A 31 25.63 28.62 -30.47
N GLY A 32 24.39 29.08 -30.45
CA GLY A 32 23.78 29.83 -31.56
C GLY A 32 23.04 28.96 -32.59
N THR A 33 23.08 27.63 -32.45
CA THR A 33 22.47 26.71 -33.40
C THR A 33 21.62 25.66 -32.69
N TRP A 34 20.53 25.24 -33.33
CA TRP A 34 19.73 24.12 -32.87
C TRP A 34 20.38 22.79 -33.27
N THR A 35 20.40 21.86 -32.32
CA THR A 35 20.92 20.49 -32.53
C THR A 35 19.78 19.49 -32.67
N GLY A 36 20.09 18.24 -33.02
CA GLY A 36 19.13 17.13 -33.08
C GLY A 36 17.98 17.37 -34.05
N LEU A 37 16.84 16.73 -33.79
CA LEU A 37 15.66 16.76 -34.66
C LEU A 37 15.21 18.18 -35.05
N ILE A 38 15.15 19.12 -34.10
CA ILE A 38 14.79 20.52 -34.38
C ILE A 38 15.85 21.19 -35.26
N GLY A 39 17.13 20.91 -35.01
CA GLY A 39 18.23 21.43 -35.82
C GLY A 39 18.17 20.94 -37.26
N ASP A 40 17.96 19.64 -37.45
CA ASP A 40 17.91 19.00 -38.77
C ASP A 40 16.77 19.57 -39.64
N VAL A 41 15.61 19.82 -39.04
CA VAL A 41 14.49 20.45 -39.73
C VAL A 41 14.78 21.94 -40.01
N SER A 42 15.27 22.70 -39.03
CA SER A 42 15.56 24.13 -39.20
C SER A 42 16.64 24.43 -40.25
N GLN A 43 17.59 23.50 -40.42
CA GLN A 43 18.71 23.61 -41.35
C GLN A 43 18.40 22.99 -42.73
N ASN A 44 17.16 22.56 -42.98
CA ASN A 44 16.72 21.88 -44.20
C ASN A 44 17.51 20.60 -44.50
N VAL A 45 17.99 19.90 -43.46
CA VAL A 45 18.59 18.56 -43.58
C VAL A 45 17.49 17.51 -43.68
N ALA A 46 16.34 17.75 -43.04
CA ALA A 46 15.14 16.93 -43.11
C ALA A 46 13.89 17.80 -43.33
N ASP A 47 12.93 17.31 -44.10
CA ASP A 47 11.68 18.04 -44.38
C ASP A 47 10.66 17.93 -43.23
N ILE A 48 10.64 16.79 -42.52
CA ILE A 48 9.67 16.49 -41.46
C ILE A 48 10.40 15.85 -40.28
N GLY A 49 10.23 16.42 -39.09
CA GLY A 49 10.67 15.82 -37.83
C GLY A 49 9.60 14.89 -37.27
N LEU A 50 9.93 13.61 -37.07
CA LEU A 50 9.04 12.61 -36.49
C LEU A 50 9.63 12.11 -35.16
N SER A 51 9.09 12.59 -34.04
CA SER A 51 9.43 12.13 -32.69
C SER A 51 8.38 12.61 -31.69
N GLY A 52 8.42 12.07 -30.46
CA GLY A 52 7.64 12.54 -29.32
C GLY A 52 8.19 13.84 -28.74
N VAL A 53 8.42 14.83 -29.59
CA VAL A 53 8.99 16.13 -29.23
C VAL A 53 7.91 17.03 -28.64
N SER A 54 8.20 17.64 -27.49
CA SER A 54 7.29 18.60 -26.86
C SER A 54 7.29 19.93 -27.61
N ILE A 55 6.10 20.46 -27.85
CA ILE A 55 5.87 21.80 -28.38
C ILE A 55 6.22 22.81 -27.28
N THR A 56 7.27 23.59 -27.51
CA THR A 56 7.70 24.68 -26.61
C THR A 56 7.79 25.99 -27.39
N SER A 57 7.63 27.12 -26.72
CA SER A 57 7.69 28.45 -27.37
C SER A 57 9.03 28.68 -28.07
N GLU A 58 10.13 28.24 -27.48
CA GLU A 58 11.47 28.38 -28.05
C GLU A 58 11.64 27.59 -29.36
N ARG A 59 11.11 26.36 -29.41
CA ARG A 59 11.19 25.52 -30.62
C ARG A 59 10.23 26.01 -31.70
N ALA A 60 9.05 26.50 -31.32
CA ALA A 60 8.05 27.01 -32.26
C ALA A 60 8.46 28.31 -32.98
N GLN A 61 9.55 28.96 -32.55
CA GLN A 61 10.12 30.11 -33.25
C GLN A 61 10.98 29.74 -34.46
N VAL A 62 11.43 28.49 -34.55
CA VAL A 62 12.36 28.03 -35.59
C VAL A 62 11.81 26.92 -36.47
N VAL A 63 10.76 26.22 -36.01
CA VAL A 63 10.05 25.20 -36.80
C VAL A 63 8.54 25.32 -36.56
N ASP A 64 7.77 24.99 -37.60
CA ASP A 64 6.32 24.93 -37.51
C ASP A 64 5.85 23.56 -37.00
N PHE A 65 5.02 23.56 -35.96
CA PHE A 65 4.43 22.35 -35.40
C PHE A 65 3.02 22.11 -35.96
N THR A 66 2.66 20.84 -36.14
CA THR A 66 1.27 20.45 -36.35
C THR A 66 0.48 20.54 -35.05
N GLU A 67 -0.84 20.46 -35.16
CA GLU A 67 -1.71 20.25 -34.00
C GLU A 67 -1.26 19.03 -33.18
N SER A 68 -1.35 19.15 -31.86
CA SER A 68 -0.93 18.07 -30.97
C SER A 68 -1.88 16.88 -31.07
N HIS A 69 -1.33 15.72 -31.37
CA HIS A 69 -2.07 14.46 -31.43
C HIS A 69 -1.98 13.65 -30.12
N ILE A 70 -1.08 14.03 -29.19
CA ILE A 70 -0.92 13.41 -27.87
C ILE A 70 -0.75 14.51 -26.82
N LEU A 71 -1.60 14.50 -25.80
CA LEU A 71 -1.43 15.32 -24.60
C LEU A 71 -0.82 14.46 -23.48
N THR A 72 0.38 14.82 -23.04
CA THR A 72 1.05 14.19 -21.90
C THR A 72 1.39 15.21 -20.84
N SER A 73 1.48 14.75 -19.59
CA SER A 73 1.93 15.54 -18.46
C SER A 73 3.25 15.00 -17.94
N LEU A 74 4.11 15.87 -17.43
CA LEU A 74 5.34 15.45 -16.75
C LEU A 74 4.99 14.80 -15.42
N THR A 75 5.53 13.61 -15.19
CA THR A 75 5.38 12.85 -13.95
C THR A 75 6.74 12.34 -13.50
N PHE A 76 6.91 12.14 -12.20
CA PHE A 76 8.11 11.52 -11.63
C PHE A 76 7.86 10.05 -11.32
N ILE A 77 8.92 9.24 -11.35
CA ILE A 77 8.87 7.83 -11.00
C ILE A 77 9.73 7.64 -9.77
N THR A 78 9.14 7.09 -8.71
CA THR A 78 9.84 6.78 -7.45
C THR A 78 9.89 5.26 -7.25
N PRO A 79 10.91 4.74 -6.55
CA PRO A 79 10.93 3.33 -6.18
C PRO A 79 9.71 2.99 -5.30
N PRO A 80 9.25 1.73 -5.33
CA PRO A 80 8.20 1.28 -4.43
C PRO A 80 8.67 1.42 -2.97
N PRO A 81 7.79 1.80 -2.03
CA PRO A 81 8.17 1.99 -0.65
C PRO A 81 8.65 0.67 -0.03
N LEU A 82 9.77 0.73 0.70
CA LEU A 82 10.34 -0.41 1.42
C LEU A 82 9.35 -0.90 2.49
N ARG A 83 8.78 -2.08 2.29
CA ARG A 83 7.93 -2.74 3.29
C ARG A 83 8.81 -3.38 4.37
N GLY A 84 9.08 -2.63 5.43
CA GLY A 84 9.65 -3.22 6.64
C GLY A 84 8.63 -4.18 7.27
N GLN A 85 9.02 -5.44 7.49
CA GLN A 85 8.24 -6.36 8.32
C GLN A 85 8.35 -5.92 9.78
N SER A 86 7.48 -5.03 10.22
CA SER A 86 7.45 -4.62 11.62
C SER A 86 6.73 -5.68 12.45
N MET A 87 7.37 -6.17 13.52
CA MET A 87 6.74 -7.05 14.51
C MET A 87 5.54 -6.39 15.22
N ASP A 88 5.41 -5.06 15.09
CA ASP A 88 4.28 -4.26 15.56
C ASP A 88 2.94 -4.61 14.88
N LEU A 89 2.97 -5.29 13.72
CA LEU A 89 1.77 -5.70 12.99
C LEU A 89 0.81 -6.56 13.85
N VAL A 90 1.34 -7.32 14.81
CA VAL A 90 0.55 -8.19 15.70
C VAL A 90 -0.21 -7.39 16.76
N LEU A 91 0.32 -6.26 17.23
CA LEU A 91 -0.34 -5.44 18.25
C LEU A 91 -1.31 -4.42 17.66
N ARG A 92 -1.10 -4.06 16.40
CA ARG A 92 -1.91 -3.11 15.63
C ARG A 92 -3.42 -3.38 15.55
N PRO A 93 -3.93 -4.63 15.56
CA PRO A 93 -5.36 -4.88 15.35
C PRO A 93 -6.27 -4.32 16.44
N PHE A 94 -5.78 -4.17 17.66
CA PHE A 94 -6.55 -3.63 18.78
C PHE A 94 -5.86 -2.43 19.39
N HIS A 95 -6.64 -1.39 19.65
CA HIS A 95 -6.15 -0.23 20.39
C HIS A 95 -5.74 -0.65 21.82
N THR A 96 -4.75 0.02 22.39
CA THR A 96 -4.26 -0.19 23.77
C THR A 96 -5.38 -0.23 24.81
N TYR A 97 -6.47 0.53 24.65
CA TYR A 97 -7.62 0.49 25.55
C TYR A 97 -8.33 -0.86 25.55
N ILE A 98 -8.49 -1.51 24.39
CA ILE A 98 -9.11 -2.83 24.28
C ILE A 98 -8.24 -3.86 24.99
N TRP A 99 -6.92 -3.79 24.82
CA TRP A 99 -5.98 -4.65 25.55
C TRP A 99 -6.12 -4.51 27.07
N LEU A 100 -6.21 -3.28 27.57
CA LEU A 100 -6.44 -3.02 28.99
C LEU A 100 -7.79 -3.57 29.47
N CYS A 101 -8.86 -3.40 28.68
CA CYS A 101 -10.18 -3.96 28.99
C CYS A 101 -10.16 -5.50 29.00
N LEU A 102 -9.46 -6.14 28.07
CA LEU A 102 -9.31 -7.60 28.04
C LEU A 102 -8.58 -8.09 29.30
N MET A 103 -7.46 -7.46 29.66
CA MET A 103 -6.73 -7.79 30.88
C MET A 103 -7.59 -7.60 32.15
N ALA A 104 -8.36 -6.51 32.22
CA ALA A 104 -9.29 -6.28 33.33
C ALA A 104 -10.40 -7.35 33.40
N SER A 105 -11.01 -7.68 32.26
CA SER A 105 -12.06 -8.70 32.17
C SER A 105 -11.56 -10.09 32.59
N LEU A 106 -10.30 -10.41 32.25
CA LEU A 106 -9.65 -11.64 32.66
C LEU A 106 -9.46 -11.73 34.17
N ILE A 107 -8.95 -10.66 34.79
CA ILE A 107 -8.75 -10.60 36.24
C ILE A 107 -10.09 -10.74 36.96
N LEU A 108 -11.14 -10.05 36.50
CA LEU A 108 -12.49 -10.16 37.06
C LEU A 108 -13.03 -11.59 36.97
N MET A 109 -12.85 -12.26 35.83
CA MET A 109 -13.28 -13.65 35.66
C MET A 109 -12.53 -14.60 36.62
N ILE A 110 -11.21 -14.43 36.75
CA ILE A 110 -10.39 -15.20 37.69
C ILE A 110 -10.89 -15.06 39.13
N ILE A 111 -11.15 -13.83 39.56
CA ILE A 111 -11.65 -13.54 40.91
C ILE A 111 -13.02 -14.18 41.11
N SER A 112 -13.93 -14.06 40.14
CA SER A 112 -15.28 -14.63 40.24
C SER A 112 -15.27 -16.16 40.40
N VAL A 113 -14.47 -16.87 39.60
CA VAL A 113 -14.34 -18.33 39.67
C VAL A 113 -13.65 -18.75 40.98
N TYR A 114 -12.64 -18.00 41.42
CA TYR A 114 -11.94 -18.26 42.69
C TYR A 114 -12.89 -18.16 43.89
N LEU A 115 -13.70 -17.09 43.97
CA LEU A 115 -14.67 -16.88 45.05
C LEU A 115 -15.74 -17.98 45.08
N ILE A 116 -16.31 -18.33 43.93
CA ILE A 116 -17.32 -19.40 43.81
C ILE A 116 -16.73 -20.73 44.29
N THR A 117 -15.46 -21.00 43.97
CA THR A 117 -14.84 -22.29 44.30
C THR A 117 -14.52 -22.42 45.80
N ILE A 118 -14.08 -21.34 46.45
CA ILE A 118 -13.90 -21.31 47.90
C ILE A 118 -15.23 -21.56 48.62
N TYR A 119 -16.31 -20.91 48.16
CA TYR A 119 -17.59 -20.96 48.84
C TYR A 119 -18.31 -22.31 48.69
N TYR A 120 -18.30 -22.90 47.50
CA TYR A 120 -19.15 -24.07 47.21
C TYR A 120 -18.43 -25.42 47.26
N ILE A 121 -17.13 -25.48 46.98
CA ILE A 121 -16.54 -26.70 46.41
C ILE A 121 -15.29 -27.22 47.16
N GLN A 122 -14.62 -26.40 47.99
CA GLN A 122 -13.45 -26.80 48.81
C GLN A 122 -12.41 -27.69 48.05
N LEU A 123 -12.24 -27.48 46.74
CA LEU A 123 -11.32 -28.27 45.91
C LEU A 123 -9.89 -27.73 45.92
N ASN A 124 -8.93 -28.59 45.53
CA ASN A 124 -7.53 -28.25 45.33
C ASN A 124 -7.34 -27.05 44.38
N THR A 125 -6.63 -26.03 44.87
CA THR A 125 -6.32 -24.76 44.19
C THR A 125 -5.57 -24.92 42.87
N ILE A 126 -4.83 -26.03 42.70
CA ILE A 126 -3.98 -26.29 41.54
C ILE A 126 -4.82 -26.56 40.29
N SER A 127 -5.89 -27.36 40.40
CA SER A 127 -6.73 -27.73 39.26
C SER A 127 -7.52 -26.54 38.70
N ILE A 128 -7.86 -25.57 39.55
CA ILE A 128 -8.60 -24.36 39.19
C ILE A 128 -7.73 -23.39 38.40
N LYS A 129 -6.47 -23.20 38.82
CA LYS A 129 -5.51 -22.33 38.13
C LYS A 129 -5.23 -22.82 36.70
N TRP A 130 -5.07 -24.13 36.52
CA TRP A 130 -4.91 -24.74 35.20
C TRP A 130 -6.15 -24.59 34.31
N CYS A 131 -7.35 -24.68 34.89
CA CYS A 131 -8.61 -24.54 34.15
C CYS A 131 -8.79 -23.13 33.55
N ILE A 132 -8.40 -22.10 34.30
CA ILE A 132 -8.44 -20.69 33.87
C ILE A 132 -7.48 -20.46 32.69
N ILE A 133 -6.25 -20.99 32.79
CA ILE A 133 -5.25 -20.88 31.73
C ILE A 133 -5.68 -21.66 30.48
N ALA A 134 -6.25 -22.85 30.67
CA ALA A 134 -6.79 -23.66 29.58
C ALA A 134 -7.97 -22.97 28.87
N ALA A 135 -8.87 -22.33 29.63
CA ALA A 135 -9.98 -21.57 29.09
C ALA A 135 -9.52 -20.36 28.25
N LEU A 136 -8.45 -19.67 28.68
CA LEU A 136 -7.83 -18.58 27.92
C LEU A 136 -7.26 -19.07 26.58
N LEU A 137 -6.55 -20.19 26.61
CA LEU A 137 -5.81 -20.73 25.46
C LEU A 137 -6.67 -21.62 24.53
N LYS A 138 -8.00 -21.65 24.73
CA LYS A 138 -8.92 -22.58 24.05
C LYS A 138 -8.50 -24.05 24.16
N GLN A 139 -7.79 -24.43 25.22
CA GLN A 139 -7.42 -25.82 25.47
C GLN A 139 -8.62 -26.60 26.03
N ASN A 140 -8.68 -27.88 25.71
CA ASN A 140 -9.78 -28.75 26.14
C ASN A 140 -9.73 -28.92 27.67
N ILE A 141 -10.83 -28.57 28.36
CA ILE A 141 -10.92 -28.67 29.81
C ILE A 141 -11.24 -30.13 30.16
N VAL A 142 -10.25 -30.86 30.67
CA VAL A 142 -10.36 -32.28 31.04
C VAL A 142 -11.19 -32.51 32.32
N TRP A 143 -11.57 -31.44 33.02
CA TRP A 143 -12.16 -31.52 34.36
C TRP A 143 -13.67 -31.77 34.38
N LYS A 144 -14.12 -32.64 35.31
CA LYS A 144 -15.55 -32.79 35.65
C LYS A 144 -16.06 -31.49 36.26
N ILE A 145 -16.92 -30.80 35.53
CA ILE A 145 -17.53 -29.55 35.98
C ILE A 145 -18.46 -29.85 37.17
N PRO A 146 -18.33 -29.17 38.32
CA PRO A 146 -19.21 -29.39 39.46
C PRO A 146 -20.66 -29.01 39.10
N ASN A 147 -21.64 -29.63 39.77
CA ASN A 147 -23.06 -29.62 39.39
C ASN A 147 -23.80 -28.30 39.75
N ILE A 148 -23.12 -27.16 39.61
CA ILE A 148 -23.65 -25.82 39.91
C ILE A 148 -24.00 -25.13 38.59
N LEU A 149 -25.29 -24.87 38.36
CA LEU A 149 -25.80 -24.26 37.12
C LEU A 149 -25.20 -22.87 36.87
N CYS A 150 -25.09 -22.04 37.91
CA CYS A 150 -24.56 -20.68 37.81
C CYS A 150 -23.11 -20.66 37.26
N LEU A 151 -22.25 -21.57 37.74
CA LEU A 151 -20.87 -21.68 37.26
C LEU A 151 -20.81 -22.09 35.78
N ARG A 152 -21.69 -23.01 35.34
CA ARG A 152 -21.76 -23.45 33.94
C ARG A 152 -22.24 -22.34 33.00
N CYS A 153 -23.28 -21.60 33.40
CA CYS A 153 -23.76 -20.45 32.64
C CYS A 153 -22.69 -19.36 32.54
N GLY A 154 -21.97 -19.09 33.63
CA GLY A 154 -20.86 -18.12 33.63
C GLY A 154 -19.70 -18.55 32.72
N LEU A 155 -19.23 -19.80 32.83
CA LEU A 155 -18.12 -20.32 32.02
C LEU A 155 -18.49 -20.40 30.53
N SER A 156 -19.71 -20.82 30.20
CA SER A 156 -20.17 -20.87 28.80
C SER A 156 -20.32 -19.48 28.19
N GLY A 157 -20.86 -18.51 28.94
CA GLY A 157 -20.91 -17.11 28.52
C GLY A 157 -19.51 -16.51 28.28
N TRP A 158 -18.57 -16.81 29.18
CA TRP A 158 -17.18 -16.40 29.04
C TRP A 158 -16.51 -16.99 27.78
N GLN A 159 -16.72 -18.28 27.51
CA GLN A 159 -16.21 -18.92 26.30
C GLN A 159 -16.76 -18.30 25.02
N LEU A 160 -18.05 -17.96 24.99
CA LEU A 160 -18.66 -17.26 23.85
C LEU A 160 -18.04 -15.86 23.65
N ALA A 161 -17.82 -15.10 24.74
CA ALA A 161 -17.16 -13.81 24.67
C ALA A 161 -15.73 -13.92 24.11
N CYS A 162 -14.93 -14.87 24.61
CA CYS A 162 -13.58 -15.13 24.08
C CYS A 162 -13.60 -15.55 22.61
N LEU A 163 -14.59 -16.35 22.19
CA LEU A 163 -14.76 -16.73 20.78
C LEU A 163 -14.99 -15.50 19.91
N VAL A 164 -15.88 -14.59 20.31
CA VAL A 164 -16.16 -13.35 19.58
C VAL A 164 -14.90 -12.48 19.48
N VAL A 165 -14.17 -12.29 20.58
CA VAL A 165 -12.95 -11.48 20.59
C VAL A 165 -11.87 -12.07 19.67
N ILE A 166 -11.67 -13.39 19.70
CA ILE A 166 -10.67 -14.05 18.85
C ILE A 166 -11.04 -13.93 17.37
N GLN A 167 -12.33 -14.04 17.03
CA GLN A 167 -12.78 -13.86 15.65
C GLN A 167 -12.67 -12.41 15.18
N ALA A 168 -12.96 -11.44 16.05
CA ALA A 168 -12.76 -10.03 15.74
C ALA A 168 -11.28 -9.71 15.51
N TYR A 169 -10.40 -10.21 16.38
CA TYR A 169 -8.96 -10.05 16.26
C TYR A 169 -8.40 -10.67 14.98
N SER A 170 -8.75 -11.94 14.72
CA SER A 170 -8.28 -12.64 13.52
C SER A 170 -8.78 -11.95 12.26
N SER A 171 -10.06 -11.59 12.20
CA SER A 171 -10.65 -10.86 11.06
C SER A 171 -9.93 -9.54 10.80
N HIS A 172 -9.66 -8.76 11.83
CA HIS A 172 -8.99 -7.48 11.65
C HIS A 172 -7.53 -7.65 11.21
N LEU A 173 -6.82 -8.63 11.77
CA LEU A 173 -5.47 -8.99 11.33
C LEU A 173 -5.45 -9.45 9.87
N TYR A 174 -6.41 -10.29 9.45
CA TYR A 174 -6.54 -10.72 8.06
C TYR A 174 -6.75 -9.52 7.12
N THR A 175 -7.60 -8.57 7.49
CA THR A 175 -7.81 -7.35 6.70
C THR A 175 -6.53 -6.52 6.57
N LEU A 176 -5.75 -6.36 7.65
CA LEU A 176 -4.48 -5.64 7.62
C LEU A 176 -3.41 -6.33 6.76
N MET A 177 -3.45 -7.66 6.69
CA MET A 177 -2.54 -8.44 5.83
C MET A 177 -2.98 -8.41 4.35
N ALA A 178 -4.29 -8.47 4.09
CA ALA A 178 -4.84 -8.40 2.75
C ALA A 178 -4.68 -7.00 2.14
N PHE A 179 -4.90 -5.97 2.95
CA PHE A 179 -4.81 -4.57 2.57
C PHE A 179 -3.87 -3.87 3.56
N PRO A 180 -2.55 -3.93 3.34
CA PRO A 180 -1.62 -3.18 4.17
C PRO A 180 -1.93 -1.68 4.06
N PRO A 181 -1.80 -0.92 5.15
CA PRO A 181 -2.03 0.51 5.10
C PRO A 181 -1.13 1.16 4.06
N GLU A 182 -1.71 2.01 3.22
CA GLU A 182 -0.98 2.73 2.18
C GLU A 182 0.10 3.61 2.81
N ILE A 183 1.33 3.43 2.34
CA ILE A 183 2.43 4.35 2.64
C ILE A 183 2.19 5.55 1.73
N LYS A 184 2.09 6.76 2.31
CA LYS A 184 1.79 7.98 1.56
C LYS A 184 2.83 8.15 0.42
N PRO A 185 2.42 8.04 -0.86
CA PRO A 185 3.35 8.18 -1.96
C PRO A 185 3.75 9.64 -2.18
N ILE A 186 4.88 9.86 -2.84
CA ILE A 186 5.35 11.18 -3.27
C ILE A 186 4.50 11.60 -4.47
N ASN A 187 3.47 12.42 -4.22
CA ASN A 187 2.52 12.84 -5.26
C ASN A 187 2.77 14.26 -5.76
N THR A 188 3.43 15.10 -4.96
CA THR A 188 3.67 16.50 -5.31
C THR A 188 5.16 16.79 -5.45
N VAL A 189 5.49 17.84 -6.20
CA VAL A 189 6.88 18.34 -6.29
C VAL A 189 7.40 18.75 -4.91
N GLN A 190 6.51 19.23 -4.03
CA GLN A 190 6.85 19.58 -2.66
C GLN A 190 7.20 18.33 -1.83
N ASP A 191 6.41 17.27 -1.95
CA ASP A 191 6.72 15.99 -1.31
C ASP A 191 8.04 15.41 -1.84
N LEU A 192 8.34 15.60 -3.13
CA LEU A 192 9.60 15.16 -3.74
C LEU A 192 10.80 15.95 -3.19
N ALA A 193 10.68 17.27 -3.14
CA ALA A 193 11.71 18.14 -2.57
C ALA A 193 11.94 17.85 -1.08
N ALA A 194 10.88 17.53 -0.33
CA ALA A 194 10.98 17.15 1.07
C ALA A 194 11.72 15.81 1.24
N ALA A 195 11.44 14.83 0.38
CA ALA A 195 12.07 13.52 0.41
C ALA A 195 13.57 13.57 0.03
N GLU A 196 13.95 14.44 -0.90
CA GLU A 196 15.35 14.70 -1.23
C GLU A 196 16.09 15.34 -0.05
N GLN A 197 15.46 16.28 0.66
CA GLN A 197 16.05 16.92 1.84
C GLN A 197 16.20 15.96 3.03
N SER A 198 15.30 14.97 3.18
CA SER A 198 15.41 13.96 4.24
C SER A 198 16.43 12.86 3.93
N GLY A 199 16.90 12.76 2.68
CA GLY A 199 17.81 11.69 2.24
C GLY A 199 17.12 10.33 2.10
N ASP A 200 15.79 10.31 1.95
CA ASP A 200 15.00 9.10 1.75
C ASP A 200 15.03 8.62 0.28
N ILE A 201 15.53 9.45 -0.63
CA ILE A 201 15.75 9.19 -2.07
C ILE A 201 17.09 9.77 -2.54
#